data_AF-A0A6A5T5E1-F1
#
_entry.id   AF-A0A6A5T5E1-F1
#
_cell.length_a   1.000
_cell.length_b   1.000
_cell.length_c   1.000
_cell.angle_alpha   90.00
_cell.angle_beta   90.00
_cell.angle_gamma   90.00
#
_symmetry.space_group_name_H-M   'P 1'
#
loop_
_entity.id
_entity.type
_entity.pdbx_description
1 polymer ?
#
loop_
_entity_poly.entity_id
_entity_poly.type
_entity_poly.pdbx_seq_one_letter_code
_entity_poly.pdbx_strand_id
1 'polypeptide(L)'
;RDKLEELGNTWYCDPEGDLCDEVMKGVFVSGSKFFDGRVSARCMHVVNLEAYFKAEDPLLEQAKPRLCDAVATILSHTSKECLEAFLNPSIGEFAYRRELDRNKAGTVLIVRRKGNKVFAGAYRNLGFRLQWTLYVKSLVSITGQWHEAYATLKPGSTPIVSGIPAWGSFAPEDDQPKGAQDGAKPEEGSPRKIELSSPKKKQEHDDLSPESPKFMLYQSRLLAKYLLWDIWVRFDSLYECRATWEADGVVTGVRLKRTLVGVGEEDEE
;
A
#
# COMPACT_ATOMS: atom_id res chain seq x y z
N ARG A 1 12.32 26.73 -1.24
CA ARG A 1 11.79 25.72 -2.18
C ARG A 1 10.35 25.46 -1.77
N ASP A 2 9.44 25.22 -2.71
CA ASP A 2 8.02 25.05 -2.37
C ASP A 2 7.81 23.67 -1.72
N LYS A 3 7.38 23.65 -0.45
CA LYS A 3 7.12 22.42 0.31
C LYS A 3 6.07 21.54 -0.37
N LEU A 4 5.13 22.13 -1.10
CA LEU A 4 4.10 21.40 -1.84
C LEU A 4 4.69 20.60 -3.01
N GLU A 5 5.69 21.17 -3.70
CA GLU A 5 6.42 20.49 -4.78
C GLU A 5 7.14 19.25 -4.23
N GLU A 6 7.76 19.36 -3.05
CA GLU A 6 8.48 18.27 -2.40
C GLU A 6 7.56 17.10 -2.04
N LEU A 7 6.39 17.38 -1.45
CA LEU A 7 5.42 16.35 -1.04
C LEU A 7 4.78 15.59 -2.22
N GLY A 8 4.75 16.19 -3.41
CA GLY A 8 4.22 15.58 -4.63
C GLY A 8 5.21 14.74 -5.41
N ASN A 9 6.50 14.82 -5.09
CA ASN A 9 7.56 14.39 -5.99
C ASN A 9 8.40 13.25 -5.39
N THR A 10 8.44 12.12 -6.08
CA THR A 10 9.16 10.89 -5.71
C THR A 10 10.65 11.13 -5.41
N TRP A 11 11.27 12.14 -6.00
CA TRP A 11 12.69 12.47 -5.79
C TRP A 11 13.04 12.87 -4.36
N TYR A 12 12.06 13.38 -3.61
CA TYR A 12 12.22 13.82 -2.23
C TYR A 12 11.80 12.77 -1.21
N CYS A 13 11.35 11.59 -1.64
CA CYS A 13 11.16 10.48 -0.73
C CYS A 13 12.51 10.07 -0.14
N ASP A 14 12.58 9.99 1.18
CA ASP A 14 13.73 9.48 1.92
C ASP A 14 13.27 8.35 2.84
N PRO A 15 13.72 7.11 2.60
CA PRO A 15 13.44 5.99 3.49
C PRO A 15 13.69 6.28 4.97
N GLU A 16 14.71 7.06 5.31
CA GLU A 16 15.10 7.34 6.71
C GLU A 16 14.21 8.41 7.38
N GLY A 17 13.53 9.24 6.59
CA GLY A 17 12.63 10.29 7.08
C GLY A 17 12.54 11.46 6.12
N ASP A 18 11.33 11.87 5.75
CA ASP A 18 11.10 12.97 4.81
C ASP A 18 10.01 13.96 5.28
N LEU A 19 9.71 14.96 4.45
CA LEU A 19 8.70 15.98 4.75
C LEU A 19 7.29 15.40 4.92
N CYS A 20 6.94 14.28 4.26
CA CYS A 20 5.65 13.63 4.51
C CYS A 20 5.60 13.12 5.96
N ASP A 21 6.69 12.54 6.47
CA ASP A 21 6.72 12.02 7.84
C ASP A 21 6.54 13.13 8.87
N GLU A 22 7.20 14.28 8.68
CA GLU A 22 7.06 15.42 9.57
C GLU A 22 5.64 15.99 9.58
N VAL A 23 5.01 16.12 8.41
CA VAL A 23 3.62 16.62 8.30
C VAL A 23 2.63 15.62 8.91
N MET A 24 2.81 14.32 8.67
CA MET A 24 1.90 13.27 9.16
C MET A 24 1.88 13.15 10.70
N LYS A 25 2.95 13.52 11.40
CA LYS A 25 2.98 13.55 12.88
C LYS A 25 1.85 14.40 13.48
N GLY A 26 1.42 15.45 12.78
CA GLY A 26 0.36 16.34 13.24
C GLY A 26 -1.03 15.68 13.35
N VAL A 27 -1.22 14.49 12.76
CA VAL A 27 -2.50 13.77 12.75
C VAL A 27 -2.43 12.38 13.35
N PHE A 28 -1.34 12.01 14.01
CA PHE A 28 -1.26 10.74 14.71
C PHE A 28 -2.06 10.77 16.01
N VAL A 29 -2.78 9.67 16.27
CA VAL A 29 -3.52 9.45 17.51
C VAL A 29 -2.52 9.06 18.60
N SER A 30 -2.59 9.77 19.73
CA SER A 30 -1.81 9.45 20.93
C SER A 30 -2.53 8.42 21.82
N GLY A 31 -1.76 7.75 22.68
CA GLY A 31 -2.33 6.86 23.71
C GLY A 31 -2.81 5.50 23.23
N SER A 32 -2.35 5.02 22.07
CA SER A 32 -2.61 3.63 21.65
C SER A 32 -1.91 2.64 22.58
N LYS A 33 -2.66 1.65 23.09
CA LYS A 33 -2.14 0.54 23.90
C LYS A 33 -1.27 -0.43 23.09
N PHE A 34 -1.42 -0.44 21.76
CA PHE A 34 -0.71 -1.37 20.86
C PHE A 34 0.49 -0.75 20.16
N PHE A 35 0.47 0.57 19.97
CA PHE A 35 1.51 1.29 19.26
C PHE A 35 2.12 2.32 20.21
N ASP A 36 3.32 2.00 20.70
CA ASP A 36 4.03 2.63 21.81
C ASP A 36 4.63 4.01 21.48
N GLY A 37 4.01 4.76 20.57
CA GLY A 37 4.40 6.14 20.26
C GLY A 37 5.86 6.30 19.83
N ARG A 38 6.48 5.24 19.28
CA ARG A 38 7.88 5.27 18.83
C ARG A 38 8.11 6.47 17.91
N VAL A 39 9.24 7.14 18.08
CA VAL A 39 9.54 8.38 17.34
C VAL A 39 9.83 8.12 15.86
N SER A 40 10.20 6.90 15.49
CA SER A 40 10.61 6.58 14.12
C SER A 40 9.40 6.51 13.19
N ALA A 41 9.45 7.26 12.08
CA ALA A 41 8.45 7.18 11.02
C ALA A 41 8.24 5.76 10.46
N ARG A 42 9.23 4.87 10.60
CA ARG A 42 9.14 3.47 10.16
C ARG A 42 8.33 2.56 11.10
N CYS A 43 7.93 3.07 12.25
CA CYS A 43 7.05 2.34 13.16
C CYS A 43 5.58 2.56 12.79
N MET A 44 4.72 1.73 13.34
CA MET A 44 3.29 1.87 13.18
C MET A 44 2.73 3.02 14.03
N HIS A 45 1.99 3.92 13.39
CA HIS A 45 1.18 4.94 14.06
C HIS A 45 -0.26 4.88 13.57
N VAL A 46 -1.20 5.21 14.45
CA VAL A 46 -2.62 5.31 14.07
C VAL A 46 -2.89 6.72 13.57
N VAL A 47 -3.40 6.84 12.35
CA VAL A 47 -3.77 8.11 11.73
C VAL A 47 -5.19 8.47 12.15
N ASN A 48 -5.40 9.69 12.66
CA ASN A 48 -6.72 10.25 12.83
C ASN A 48 -7.31 10.57 11.44
N LEU A 49 -8.18 9.69 10.94
CA LEU A 49 -8.74 9.79 9.60
C LEU A 49 -9.52 11.09 9.39
N GLU A 50 -10.25 11.56 10.41
CA GLU A 50 -11.03 12.78 10.30
C GLU A 50 -10.12 14.01 10.22
N ALA A 51 -9.11 14.10 11.09
CA ALA A 51 -8.13 15.17 11.04
C ALA A 51 -7.31 15.15 9.74
N TYR A 52 -7.01 13.97 9.20
CA TYR A 52 -6.26 13.82 7.95
C TYR A 52 -7.08 14.20 6.71
N PHE A 53 -8.29 13.67 6.55
CA PHE A 53 -9.09 13.87 5.34
C PHE A 53 -9.94 15.14 5.32
N LYS A 54 -10.18 15.79 6.46
CA LYS A 54 -10.87 17.09 6.54
C LYS A 54 -9.92 18.27 6.77
N ALA A 55 -8.61 18.06 6.73
CA ALA A 55 -7.65 19.14 6.90
C ALA A 55 -7.78 20.21 5.82
N GLU A 56 -7.69 21.48 6.24
CA GLU A 56 -7.57 22.62 5.32
C GLU A 56 -6.10 23.00 5.04
N ASP A 57 -5.14 22.39 5.77
CA ASP A 57 -3.70 22.60 5.54
C ASP A 57 -3.28 21.94 4.21
N PRO A 58 -2.84 22.73 3.21
CA PRO A 58 -2.42 22.19 1.91
C PRO A 58 -1.24 21.22 2.00
N LEU A 59 -0.37 21.36 3.03
CA LEU A 59 0.74 20.43 3.24
C LEU A 59 0.23 19.06 3.66
N LEU A 60 -0.76 19.02 4.57
CA LEU A 60 -1.33 17.77 5.06
C LEU A 60 -2.15 17.06 3.98
N GLU A 61 -2.87 17.80 3.14
CA GLU A 61 -3.61 17.26 1.99
C GLU A 61 -2.67 16.51 1.02
N GLN A 62 -1.48 17.08 0.78
CA GLN A 62 -0.50 16.52 -0.14
C GLN A 62 0.37 15.43 0.48
N ALA A 63 0.61 15.49 1.79
CA ALA A 63 1.35 14.49 2.54
C ALA A 63 0.67 13.11 2.47
N LYS A 64 1.49 12.06 2.48
CA LYS A 64 1.01 10.67 2.35
C LYS A 64 1.55 9.84 3.52
N PRO A 65 0.70 9.06 4.21
CA PRO A 65 1.13 8.19 5.30
C PRO A 65 2.08 7.11 4.80
N ARG A 66 2.88 6.52 5.71
CA ARG A 66 3.60 5.27 5.39
C ARG A 66 2.64 4.09 5.43
N LEU A 67 3.02 2.99 4.78
CA LEU A 67 2.21 1.78 4.75
C LEU A 67 1.99 1.20 6.15
N CYS A 68 3.00 1.24 7.03
CA CYS A 68 2.88 0.80 8.42
C CYS A 68 1.78 1.56 9.17
N ASP A 69 1.67 2.88 8.96
CA ASP A 69 0.64 3.71 9.58
C ASP A 69 -0.76 3.36 9.05
N ALA A 70 -0.87 3.18 7.73
CA ALA A 70 -2.13 2.77 7.13
C ALA A 70 -2.60 1.41 7.63
N VAL A 71 -1.68 0.44 7.74
CA VAL A 71 -1.94 -0.90 8.28
C VAL A 71 -2.40 -0.81 9.73
N ALA A 72 -1.67 -0.10 10.60
CA ALA A 72 -2.07 0.09 11.99
C ALA A 72 -3.47 0.70 12.11
N THR A 73 -3.72 1.77 11.35
CA THR A 73 -5.01 2.47 11.37
C THR A 73 -6.18 1.55 10.98
N ILE A 74 -6.04 0.78 9.90
CA ILE A 74 -7.09 -0.14 9.45
C ILE A 74 -7.34 -1.26 10.47
N LEU A 75 -6.28 -1.82 11.04
CA LEU A 75 -6.38 -2.88 12.03
C LEU A 75 -7.04 -2.35 13.31
N SER A 76 -6.70 -1.14 13.77
CA SER A 76 -7.32 -0.48 14.91
C SER A 76 -8.82 -0.19 14.70
N HIS A 77 -9.26 0.03 13.47
CA HIS A 77 -10.69 0.16 13.14
C HIS A 77 -11.41 -1.18 12.96
N THR A 78 -10.70 -2.31 13.05
CA THR A 78 -11.25 -3.64 12.76
C THR A 78 -11.72 -4.35 14.04
N SER A 79 -10.80 -4.91 14.82
CA SER A 79 -11.09 -5.57 16.10
C SER A 79 -9.78 -5.82 16.87
N LYS A 80 -9.88 -6.07 18.18
CA LYS A 80 -8.73 -6.38 19.04
C LYS A 80 -8.02 -7.65 18.57
N GLU A 81 -8.78 -8.69 18.28
CA GLU A 81 -8.29 -10.00 17.86
C GLU A 81 -7.56 -9.92 16.52
N CYS A 82 -8.08 -9.11 15.59
CA CYS A 82 -7.44 -8.88 14.28
C CYS A 82 -6.05 -8.23 14.45
N LEU A 83 -5.99 -7.19 15.29
CA LEU A 83 -4.77 -6.45 15.56
C LEU A 83 -3.75 -7.33 16.31
N GLU A 84 -4.18 -8.03 17.35
CA GLU A 84 -3.34 -8.96 18.12
C GLU A 84 -2.82 -10.10 17.24
N ALA A 85 -3.64 -10.68 16.36
CA ALA A 85 -3.21 -11.71 15.43
C ALA A 85 -2.17 -11.19 14.43
N PHE A 86 -2.30 -9.95 13.95
CA PHE A 86 -1.31 -9.33 13.08
C PHE A 86 0.03 -9.15 13.81
N LEU A 87 0.01 -8.65 15.04
CA LEU A 87 1.22 -8.34 15.82
C LEU A 87 1.88 -9.57 16.46
N ASN A 88 1.15 -10.68 16.61
CA ASN A 88 1.67 -11.88 17.26
C ASN A 88 2.70 -12.60 16.36
N PRO A 89 3.99 -12.67 16.73
CA PRO A 89 5.02 -13.34 15.93
C PRO A 89 4.81 -14.85 15.79
N SER A 90 4.01 -15.45 16.66
CA SER A 90 3.67 -16.89 16.62
C SER A 90 2.68 -17.23 15.51
N ILE A 91 1.92 -16.25 15.01
CA ILE A 91 1.06 -16.43 13.83
C ILE A 91 1.96 -16.54 12.60
N GLY A 92 1.91 -17.71 11.94
CA GLY A 92 2.76 -18.01 10.80
C GLY A 92 2.39 -17.17 9.58
N GLU A 93 1.08 -17.03 9.35
CA GLU A 93 0.52 -16.24 8.26
C GLU A 93 -0.75 -15.50 8.69
N PHE A 94 -0.78 -14.20 8.42
CA PHE A 94 -1.94 -13.34 8.60
C PHE A 94 -2.32 -12.69 7.28
N ALA A 95 -3.60 -12.63 6.93
CA ALA A 95 -4.08 -11.92 5.75
C ALA A 95 -5.39 -11.17 6.02
N TYR A 96 -5.37 -9.85 5.87
CA TYR A 96 -6.53 -8.97 5.88
C TYR A 96 -6.96 -8.65 4.45
N ARG A 97 -8.25 -8.77 4.14
CA ARG A 97 -8.82 -8.56 2.81
C ARG A 97 -10.09 -7.72 2.86
N ARG A 98 -10.23 -6.79 1.93
CA ARG A 98 -11.46 -6.01 1.70
C ARG A 98 -11.87 -6.08 0.24
N GLU A 99 -13.09 -6.55 0.01
CA GLU A 99 -13.73 -6.54 -1.31
C GLU A 99 -14.44 -5.19 -1.50
N LEU A 100 -13.95 -4.37 -2.43
CA LEU A 100 -14.47 -3.02 -2.63
C LEU A 100 -15.78 -3.00 -3.41
N ASP A 101 -15.92 -3.95 -4.33
CA ASP A 101 -17.14 -4.19 -5.08
C ASP A 101 -17.79 -5.46 -4.53
N ARG A 102 -19.10 -5.45 -4.29
CA ARG A 102 -19.84 -6.64 -3.80
C ARG A 102 -20.00 -7.74 -4.87
N ASN A 103 -19.09 -7.80 -5.84
CA ASN A 103 -19.08 -8.79 -6.90
C ASN A 103 -17.76 -9.59 -6.88
N LYS A 104 -17.81 -10.85 -7.30
CA LYS A 104 -16.64 -11.75 -7.27
C LYS A 104 -15.49 -11.32 -8.18
N ALA A 105 -15.73 -10.39 -9.10
CA ALA A 105 -14.73 -9.81 -10.01
C ALA A 105 -14.18 -8.47 -9.49
N GLY A 106 -14.55 -8.09 -8.27
CA GLY A 106 -14.29 -6.80 -7.67
C GLY A 106 -12.83 -6.59 -7.33
N THR A 107 -12.48 -5.33 -7.09
CA THR A 107 -11.15 -4.99 -6.57
C THR A 107 -11.06 -5.44 -5.11
N VAL A 108 -9.99 -6.16 -4.78
CA VAL A 108 -9.67 -6.63 -3.44
C VAL A 108 -8.43 -5.89 -2.95
N LEU A 109 -8.56 -5.17 -1.82
CA LEU A 109 -7.44 -4.68 -1.05
C LEU A 109 -6.94 -5.77 -0.13
N ILE A 110 -5.62 -5.94 -0.03
CA ILE A 110 -5.00 -6.95 0.84
C ILE A 110 -3.83 -6.39 1.62
N VAL A 111 -3.68 -6.86 2.85
CA VAL A 111 -2.47 -6.79 3.66
C VAL A 111 -2.20 -8.21 4.17
N ARG A 112 -1.06 -8.80 3.80
CA ARG A 112 -0.68 -10.13 4.30
C ARG A 112 0.72 -10.11 4.87
N ARG A 113 0.85 -10.68 6.07
CA ARG A 113 2.12 -10.89 6.79
C ARG A 113 2.45 -12.37 6.79
N LYS A 114 3.69 -12.72 6.45
CA LYS A 114 4.24 -14.07 6.64
C LYS A 114 5.62 -13.94 7.29
N GLY A 115 5.72 -14.35 8.55
CA GLY A 115 6.88 -14.04 9.38
C GLY A 115 7.12 -12.52 9.47
N ASN A 116 8.29 -12.06 9.04
CA ASN A 116 8.65 -10.64 9.02
C ASN A 116 8.43 -9.95 7.66
N LYS A 117 7.84 -10.65 6.68
CA LYS A 117 7.53 -10.10 5.36
C LYS A 117 6.08 -9.66 5.34
N VAL A 118 5.83 -8.42 4.94
CA VAL A 118 4.49 -7.92 4.66
C VAL A 118 4.38 -7.63 3.18
N PHE A 119 3.23 -7.91 2.60
CA PHE A 119 2.85 -7.40 1.30
C PHE A 119 1.47 -6.80 1.38
N ALA A 120 1.28 -5.77 0.57
CA ALA A 120 0.02 -5.10 0.45
C ALA A 120 -0.22 -4.74 -1.01
N GLY A 121 -1.49 -4.57 -1.36
CA GLY A 121 -1.82 -4.17 -2.70
C GLY A 121 -3.31 -4.20 -2.98
N ALA A 122 -3.62 -3.96 -4.24
CA ALA A 122 -4.95 -4.04 -4.80
C ALA A 122 -4.92 -4.99 -6.00
N TYR A 123 -5.83 -5.94 -6.05
CA TYR A 123 -5.93 -6.89 -7.17
C TYR A 123 -7.36 -7.23 -7.53
N ARG A 124 -7.55 -7.75 -8.74
CA ARG A 124 -8.78 -8.45 -9.15
C ARG A 124 -8.51 -9.94 -9.24
N ASN A 125 -9.42 -10.76 -8.73
CA ASN A 125 -9.32 -12.21 -8.86
C ASN A 125 -9.96 -12.66 -10.18
N LEU A 126 -9.15 -13.19 -11.10
CA LEU A 126 -9.61 -13.69 -12.40
C LEU A 126 -9.82 -15.23 -12.40
N GLY A 127 -9.79 -15.87 -11.23
CA GLY A 127 -9.94 -17.32 -11.07
C GLY A 127 -8.67 -18.14 -11.34
N PHE A 128 -7.87 -17.75 -12.34
CA PHE A 128 -6.59 -18.39 -12.68
C PHE A 128 -5.36 -17.54 -12.31
N ARG A 129 -5.55 -16.25 -12.02
CA ARG A 129 -4.52 -15.33 -11.55
C ARG A 129 -5.13 -14.18 -10.76
N LEU A 130 -4.33 -13.57 -9.90
CA LEU A 130 -4.59 -12.26 -9.33
C LEU A 130 -3.98 -11.22 -10.26
N GLN A 131 -4.77 -10.27 -10.74
CA GLN A 131 -4.30 -9.14 -11.53
C GLN A 131 -4.13 -7.93 -10.62
N TRP A 132 -2.89 -7.53 -10.37
CA TRP A 132 -2.51 -6.46 -9.46
C TRP A 132 -2.51 -5.11 -10.17
N THR A 133 -3.13 -4.12 -9.54
CA THR A 133 -3.01 -2.70 -9.92
C THR A 133 -1.97 -1.97 -9.07
N LEU A 134 -1.82 -2.40 -7.80
CA LEU A 134 -0.80 -1.94 -6.86
C LEU A 134 -0.23 -3.16 -6.14
N TYR A 135 1.09 -3.23 -5.99
CA TYR A 135 1.76 -4.32 -5.30
C TYR A 135 3.07 -3.83 -4.67
N VAL A 136 3.15 -3.94 -3.34
CA VAL A 136 4.33 -3.57 -2.56
C VAL A 136 4.68 -4.67 -1.56
N LYS A 137 5.97 -4.78 -1.26
CA LYS A 137 6.51 -5.63 -0.19
C LYS A 137 7.31 -4.79 0.78
N SER A 138 7.18 -5.12 2.06
CA SER A 138 7.94 -4.55 3.15
C SER A 138 8.52 -5.65 4.04
N LEU A 139 9.61 -5.33 4.72
CA LEU A 139 10.20 -6.13 5.78
C LEU A 139 9.97 -5.42 7.11
N VAL A 140 9.66 -6.18 8.14
CA VAL A 140 9.60 -5.71 9.52
C VAL A 140 10.88 -6.17 10.21
N SER A 141 11.62 -5.23 10.78
CA SER A 141 12.83 -5.53 11.55
C SER A 141 12.46 -6.02 12.96
N ILE A 142 13.45 -6.51 13.71
CA ILE A 142 13.27 -6.89 15.12
C ILE A 142 12.87 -5.70 16.01
N THR A 143 13.17 -4.48 15.58
CA THR A 143 12.76 -3.25 16.27
C THR A 143 11.36 -2.79 15.85
N GLY A 144 10.63 -3.60 15.07
CA GLY A 144 9.29 -3.25 14.57
C GLY A 144 9.28 -2.20 13.47
N GLN A 145 10.46 -1.79 12.97
CA GLN A 145 10.57 -0.81 11.88
C GLN A 145 10.29 -1.48 10.53
N TRP A 146 9.52 -0.80 9.70
CA TRP A 146 9.19 -1.23 8.36
C TRP A 146 10.18 -0.65 7.35
N HIS A 147 10.60 -1.50 6.42
CA HIS A 147 11.49 -1.16 5.32
C HIS A 147 10.88 -1.65 4.01
N GLU A 148 10.81 -0.78 3.01
CA GLU A 148 10.39 -1.17 1.67
C GLU A 148 11.38 -2.16 1.06
N ALA A 149 10.85 -3.24 0.47
CA ALA A 149 11.63 -4.31 -0.14
C ALA A 149 11.35 -4.50 -1.63
N TYR A 150 10.16 -4.09 -2.09
CA TYR A 150 9.79 -4.11 -3.50
C TYR A 150 8.55 -3.23 -3.74
N ALA A 151 8.48 -2.56 -4.88
CA ALA A 151 7.24 -2.02 -5.40
C ALA A 151 7.20 -2.18 -6.93
N THR A 152 6.02 -2.49 -7.47
CA THR A 152 5.88 -2.57 -8.92
C THR A 152 5.75 -1.19 -9.57
N LEU A 153 6.38 -1.00 -10.74
CA LEU A 153 6.15 0.15 -11.61
C LEU A 153 4.84 0.06 -12.40
N LYS A 154 4.40 -1.17 -12.67
CA LYS A 154 3.32 -1.47 -13.61
C LYS A 154 2.35 -2.49 -13.01
N PRO A 155 1.14 -2.61 -13.58
CA PRO A 155 0.30 -3.75 -13.29
C PRO A 155 1.04 -5.06 -13.51
N GLY A 156 0.62 -6.09 -12.80
CA GLY A 156 1.23 -7.40 -12.89
C GLY A 156 0.29 -8.48 -12.43
N SER A 157 0.81 -9.69 -12.31
CA SER A 157 -0.02 -10.84 -11.94
C SER A 157 0.69 -11.84 -11.05
N THR A 158 -0.10 -12.47 -10.19
CA THR A 158 0.30 -13.66 -9.43
C THR A 158 -0.54 -14.82 -9.91
N PRO A 159 0.05 -15.93 -10.37
CA PRO A 159 -0.71 -17.08 -10.82
C PRO A 159 -1.42 -17.77 -9.65
N ILE A 160 -2.56 -18.40 -9.93
CA ILE A 160 -3.25 -19.29 -8.98
C ILE A 160 -2.95 -20.72 -9.43
N VAL A 161 -2.30 -21.49 -8.57
CA VAL A 161 -1.93 -22.90 -8.82
C VAL A 161 -2.71 -23.77 -7.86
N SER A 162 -3.50 -24.70 -8.38
CA SER A 162 -4.37 -25.58 -7.57
C SER A 162 -5.30 -24.82 -6.62
N GLY A 163 -5.84 -23.68 -7.08
CA GLY A 163 -6.75 -22.83 -6.29
C GLY A 163 -6.05 -21.92 -5.27
N ILE A 164 -4.73 -21.98 -5.14
CA ILE A 164 -3.95 -21.19 -4.20
C ILE A 164 -3.13 -20.14 -4.95
N PRO A 165 -3.22 -18.84 -4.61
CA PRO A 165 -2.34 -17.84 -5.19
C PRO A 165 -0.88 -18.16 -4.85
N ALA A 166 -0.02 -18.19 -5.85
CA ALA A 166 1.40 -18.39 -5.67
C ALA A 166 2.05 -17.10 -5.17
N TRP A 167 1.79 -16.71 -3.91
CA TRP A 167 2.16 -15.41 -3.33
C TRP A 167 3.65 -15.04 -3.43
N GLY A 168 4.54 -16.02 -3.61
CA GLY A 168 5.96 -15.80 -3.86
C GLY A 168 6.30 -15.40 -5.31
N SER A 169 5.34 -15.48 -6.23
CA SER A 169 5.48 -15.23 -7.66
C SER A 169 4.72 -13.97 -8.06
N PHE A 170 5.43 -13.06 -8.74
CA PHE A 170 4.87 -11.87 -9.35
C PHE A 170 5.51 -11.68 -10.72
N ALA A 171 4.68 -11.48 -11.74
CA ALA A 171 5.11 -11.18 -13.10
C ALA A 171 4.53 -9.83 -13.54
N PRO A 172 5.36 -8.82 -13.85
CA PRO A 172 4.92 -7.59 -14.50
C PRO A 172 4.23 -7.90 -15.83
N GLU A 173 3.30 -7.04 -16.27
CA GLU A 173 2.51 -7.28 -17.49
C GLU A 173 3.35 -7.38 -18.78
N ASP A 174 4.51 -6.71 -18.83
CA ASP A 174 5.43 -6.77 -19.99
C ASP A 174 6.21 -8.09 -20.11
N ASP A 175 6.34 -8.84 -19.01
CA ASP A 175 7.06 -10.12 -18.96
C ASP A 175 6.14 -11.32 -19.27
N GLN A 176 4.88 -11.08 -19.65
CA GLN A 176 4.01 -12.14 -20.13
C GLN A 176 4.42 -12.51 -21.55
N PRO A 177 4.70 -13.80 -21.85
CA PRO A 177 4.96 -14.23 -23.21
C PRO A 177 3.75 -13.83 -24.05
N LYS A 178 3.97 -12.94 -25.03
CA LYS A 178 2.98 -12.62 -26.06
C LYS A 178 2.58 -13.94 -26.71
N GLY A 179 1.41 -14.45 -26.32
CA GLY A 179 0.83 -15.62 -26.96
C GLY A 179 0.72 -15.36 -28.46
N ALA A 180 1.16 -16.35 -29.23
CA ALA A 180 1.20 -16.40 -30.67
C ALA A 180 -0.06 -15.80 -31.33
N GLN A 181 0.13 -14.71 -32.06
CA GLN A 181 -0.67 -14.38 -33.24
C GLN A 181 0.29 -14.28 -34.41
N ASP A 182 0.41 -15.38 -35.15
CA ASP A 182 0.84 -15.36 -36.54
C ASP A 182 -0.13 -14.48 -37.34
N GLY A 183 0.42 -13.57 -38.15
CA GLY A 183 -0.41 -12.74 -39.03
C GLY A 183 0.32 -11.58 -39.71
N ALA A 184 1.23 -11.92 -40.63
CA ALA A 184 1.60 -11.15 -41.84
C ALA A 184 2.19 -9.73 -41.72
N LYS A 185 3.47 -9.61 -42.14
CA LYS A 185 4.05 -8.43 -42.81
C LYS A 185 3.21 -8.02 -44.05
N PRO A 186 3.23 -6.74 -44.47
CA PRO A 186 4.17 -6.32 -45.52
C PRO A 186 4.88 -4.98 -45.25
N GLU A 187 6.00 -4.83 -45.96
CA GLU A 187 6.93 -3.69 -45.95
C GLU A 187 6.49 -2.51 -46.84
N GLU A 188 7.13 -1.36 -46.60
CA GLU A 188 7.63 -0.33 -47.55
C GLU A 188 7.13 1.13 -47.37
N GLY A 189 8.09 2.07 -47.32
CA GLY A 189 7.88 3.51 -47.55
C GLY A 189 8.76 4.51 -46.77
N SER A 190 9.97 4.82 -47.28
CA SER A 190 10.93 5.89 -46.85
C SER A 190 10.47 7.32 -47.29
N PRO A 191 11.18 8.49 -47.11
CA PRO A 191 12.38 8.88 -46.32
C PRO A 191 12.32 10.24 -45.54
N ARG A 192 13.28 10.44 -44.61
CA ARG A 192 14.03 11.66 -44.18
C ARG A 192 13.33 13.01 -43.88
N LYS A 193 13.55 13.57 -42.66
CA LYS A 193 13.87 15.01 -42.47
C LYS A 193 14.52 15.38 -41.10
N ILE A 194 15.79 15.79 -41.19
CA ILE A 194 16.53 16.87 -40.48
C ILE A 194 16.51 16.91 -38.94
N GLU A 195 17.70 16.66 -38.37
CA GLU A 195 18.12 17.05 -37.02
C GLU A 195 18.25 18.58 -36.88
N LEU A 196 17.70 19.14 -35.80
CA LEU A 196 18.23 20.37 -35.20
C LEU A 196 18.59 20.07 -33.74
N SER A 197 19.89 20.04 -33.49
CA SER A 197 20.52 19.95 -32.18
C SER A 197 20.34 21.26 -31.41
N SER A 198 19.54 21.23 -30.35
CA SER A 198 19.63 22.19 -29.24
C SER A 198 20.32 21.49 -28.06
N PRO A 199 21.20 22.17 -27.31
CA PRO A 199 21.99 21.54 -26.27
C PRO A 199 21.07 21.11 -25.13
N LYS A 200 20.70 19.83 -25.10
CA LYS A 200 20.13 19.20 -23.92
C LYS A 200 21.19 19.32 -22.83
N LYS A 201 20.95 20.21 -21.86
CA LYS A 201 21.45 20.01 -20.49
C LYS A 201 21.25 18.53 -20.21
N LYS A 202 22.33 17.79 -19.94
CA LYS A 202 22.25 16.49 -19.28
C LYS A 202 21.60 16.72 -17.93
N GLN A 203 20.28 16.75 -17.92
CA GLN A 203 19.51 16.35 -16.77
C GLN A 203 19.75 14.85 -16.72
N GLU A 204 20.59 14.42 -15.79
CA GLU A 204 20.73 13.01 -15.45
C GLU A 204 19.34 12.50 -15.15
N HIS A 205 18.75 11.84 -16.15
CA HIS A 205 17.54 11.06 -16.00
C HIS A 205 18.01 9.78 -15.30
N ASP A 206 18.24 9.90 -13.99
CA ASP A 206 18.38 8.73 -13.13
C ASP A 206 17.03 8.02 -13.21
N ASP A 207 16.92 7.02 -14.08
CA ASP A 207 15.71 6.23 -14.17
C ASP A 207 15.45 5.62 -12.79
N LEU A 208 14.39 6.07 -12.11
CA LEU A 208 13.96 5.54 -10.82
C LEU A 208 13.61 4.06 -11.02
N SER A 209 14.59 3.19 -10.77
CA SER A 209 14.41 1.74 -10.81
C SER A 209 13.31 1.31 -9.83
N PRO A 210 12.53 0.24 -10.12
CA PRO A 210 11.63 -0.38 -9.15
C PRO A 210 12.31 -0.77 -7.83
N GLU A 211 13.63 -0.97 -7.88
CA GLU A 211 14.46 -1.34 -6.73
C GLU A 211 15.02 -0.10 -5.99
N SER A 212 14.77 1.11 -6.51
CA SER A 212 15.17 2.34 -5.84
C SER A 212 14.37 2.51 -4.54
N PRO A 213 15.02 2.64 -3.37
CA PRO A 213 14.35 2.82 -2.09
C PRO A 213 13.37 3.99 -2.09
N LYS A 214 13.70 5.07 -2.79
CA LYS A 214 12.83 6.26 -2.93
C LYS A 214 11.55 5.94 -3.68
N PHE A 215 11.67 5.22 -4.80
CA PHE A 215 10.54 4.81 -5.61
C PHE A 215 9.64 3.84 -4.84
N MET A 216 10.24 2.85 -4.17
CA MET A 216 9.47 1.89 -3.37
C MET A 216 8.69 2.59 -2.25
N LEU A 217 9.32 3.55 -1.55
CA LEU A 217 8.64 4.35 -0.54
C LEU A 217 7.49 5.16 -1.14
N TYR A 218 7.70 5.81 -2.29
CA TYR A 218 6.64 6.57 -2.95
C TYR A 218 5.42 5.70 -3.30
N GLN A 219 5.62 4.52 -3.89
CA GLN A 219 4.53 3.59 -4.20
C GLN A 219 3.85 3.04 -2.93
N SER A 220 4.64 2.73 -1.90
CA SER A 220 4.16 2.35 -0.57
C SER A 220 3.22 3.41 0.02
N ARG A 221 3.60 4.70 -0.07
CA ARG A 221 2.78 5.83 0.36
C ARG A 221 1.50 6.03 -0.47
N LEU A 222 1.56 5.85 -1.80
CA LEU A 222 0.37 5.91 -2.65
C LEU A 222 -0.64 4.84 -2.26
N LEU A 223 -0.17 3.60 -2.06
CA LEU A 223 -1.02 2.52 -1.58
C LEU A 223 -1.58 2.83 -0.18
N ALA A 224 -0.75 3.32 0.74
CA ALA A 224 -1.17 3.67 2.09
C ALA A 224 -2.32 4.69 2.09
N LYS A 225 -2.20 5.79 1.32
CA LYS A 225 -3.27 6.78 1.16
C LYS A 225 -4.54 6.15 0.56
N TYR A 226 -4.40 5.27 -0.43
CA TYR A 226 -5.54 4.58 -1.05
C TYR A 226 -6.28 3.65 -0.07
N LEU A 227 -5.54 2.89 0.74
CA LEU A 227 -6.12 2.03 1.78
C LEU A 227 -6.91 2.83 2.82
N LEU A 228 -6.37 3.97 3.27
CA LEU A 228 -7.07 4.86 4.22
C LEU A 228 -8.29 5.55 3.60
N TRP A 229 -8.17 5.99 2.35
CA TRP A 229 -9.27 6.63 1.63
C TRP A 229 -10.47 5.70 1.48
N ASP A 230 -10.24 4.41 1.19
CA ASP A 230 -11.32 3.42 1.11
C ASP A 230 -12.14 3.37 2.41
N ILE A 231 -11.49 3.16 3.56
CA ILE A 231 -12.23 3.02 4.82
C ILE A 231 -12.92 4.34 5.22
N TRP A 232 -12.29 5.49 4.95
CA TRP A 232 -12.84 6.81 5.24
C TRP A 232 -14.16 7.06 4.50
N VAL A 233 -14.16 6.95 3.16
CA VAL A 233 -15.36 7.17 2.34
C VAL A 233 -16.48 6.19 2.70
N ARG A 234 -16.13 4.96 3.09
CA ARG A 234 -17.11 3.94 3.50
C ARG A 234 -17.72 4.24 4.87
N PHE A 235 -16.98 4.86 5.78
CA PHE A 235 -17.54 5.31 7.05
C PHE A 235 -18.53 6.47 6.89
N ASP A 236 -18.35 7.33 5.90
CA ASP A 236 -19.26 8.46 5.63
C ASP A 236 -20.52 8.06 4.84
N SER A 237 -20.43 7.05 3.98
CA SER A 237 -21.51 6.69 3.05
C SER A 237 -22.58 5.76 3.62
N LEU A 238 -22.61 5.52 4.94
CA LEU A 238 -23.55 4.63 5.66
C LEU A 238 -23.60 3.17 5.16
N TYR A 239 -22.72 2.78 4.22
CA TYR A 239 -22.57 1.41 3.78
C TYR A 239 -21.75 0.60 4.79
N GLU A 240 -22.07 -0.68 4.92
CA GLU A 240 -21.33 -1.58 5.81
C GLU A 240 -19.88 -1.75 5.33
N CYS A 241 -18.94 -1.19 6.09
CA CYS A 241 -17.51 -1.31 5.90
C CYS A 241 -17.05 -2.71 6.34
N ARG A 242 -17.23 -3.72 5.48
CA ARG A 242 -16.90 -5.13 5.79
C ARG A 242 -15.48 -5.49 5.35
N ALA A 243 -14.86 -6.39 6.11
CA ALA A 243 -13.59 -7.00 5.77
C ALA A 243 -13.56 -8.47 6.20
N THR A 244 -12.54 -9.19 5.77
CA THR A 244 -12.17 -10.50 6.31
C THR A 244 -10.72 -10.44 6.76
N TRP A 245 -10.40 -11.14 7.83
CA TRP A 245 -9.02 -11.43 8.17
C TRP A 245 -8.85 -12.91 8.43
N GLU A 246 -7.66 -13.41 8.17
CA GLU A 246 -7.29 -14.81 8.28
C GLU A 246 -6.01 -14.92 9.09
N ALA A 247 -5.98 -15.81 10.08
CA ALA A 247 -4.76 -16.16 10.81
C ALA A 247 -4.61 -17.68 10.83
N ASP A 248 -3.49 -18.16 10.28
CA ASP A 248 -3.16 -19.60 10.17
C ASP A 248 -4.32 -20.46 9.64
N GLY A 249 -5.03 -19.96 8.64
CA GLY A 249 -6.15 -20.64 7.96
C GLY A 249 -7.53 -20.42 8.58
N VAL A 250 -7.62 -19.76 9.75
CA VAL A 250 -8.91 -19.42 10.37
C VAL A 250 -9.39 -18.08 9.83
N VAL A 251 -10.51 -18.08 9.11
CA VAL A 251 -11.09 -16.88 8.46
C VAL A 251 -12.20 -16.28 9.33
N THR A 252 -12.09 -14.99 9.61
CA THR A 252 -13.05 -14.21 10.39
C THR A 252 -13.60 -13.05 9.56
N GLY A 253 -14.93 -12.96 9.45
CA GLY A 253 -15.63 -11.82 8.86
C GLY A 253 -15.88 -10.74 9.89
N VAL A 254 -15.66 -9.48 9.54
CA VAL A 254 -15.74 -8.34 10.47
C VAL A 254 -16.37 -7.12 9.81
N ARG A 255 -16.93 -6.25 10.65
CA ARG A 255 -17.40 -4.92 10.26
C ARG A 255 -16.57 -3.88 10.98
N LEU A 256 -15.90 -3.02 10.22
CA LEU A 256 -15.07 -1.96 10.75
C LEU A 256 -15.95 -0.91 11.44
N LYS A 257 -15.41 -0.30 12.48
CA LYS A 257 -16.04 0.75 13.28
C LYS A 257 -15.19 2.02 13.23
N ARG A 258 -15.84 3.18 13.42
CA ARG A 258 -15.12 4.45 13.60
C ARG A 258 -14.34 4.50 14.91
N THR A 259 -14.78 3.77 15.92
CA THR A 259 -14.04 3.64 17.18
C THR A 259 -12.75 2.88 16.95
N LEU A 260 -11.68 3.34 17.60
CA LEU A 260 -10.36 2.73 17.53
C LEU A 260 -10.20 1.78 18.71
N VAL A 261 -9.76 0.56 18.43
CA VAL A 261 -9.44 -0.41 19.47
C VAL A 261 -8.12 -0.02 20.15
N GLY A 262 -8.08 -0.11 21.48
CA GLY A 262 -6.89 0.21 22.27
C GLY A 262 -6.57 1.70 22.37
N VAL A 263 -7.54 2.58 22.10
CA VAL A 263 -7.42 4.04 22.28
C VAL A 263 -8.62 4.51 23.12
N GLY A 264 -8.35 5.08 24.30
CA GLY A 264 -9.38 5.51 25.26
C GLY A 264 -9.48 4.63 26.52
N GLU A 265 -10.36 5.01 27.44
CA GLU A 265 -10.54 4.36 28.75
C GLU A 265 -11.37 3.05 28.67
N GLU A 266 -12.08 2.80 27.57
CA GLU A 266 -13.06 1.70 27.42
C GLU A 266 -12.47 0.34 27.00
N ASP A 267 -11.35 -0.11 27.59
CA ASP A 267 -10.97 -1.54 27.50
C ASP A 267 -10.89 -2.23 28.87
N GLU A 268 -11.67 -1.75 29.84
CA GLU A 268 -11.91 -2.43 31.13
C GLU A 268 -13.31 -3.06 31.17
N GLU A 269 -13.62 -3.99 30.26
CA GLU A 269 -14.69 -5.00 30.47
C GLU A 269 -14.25 -6.38 29.94
#